data_AF-A0A5J5QL47-F1
#
_entry.id   AF-A0A5J5QL47-F1
#
_cell.length_a   1.000
_cell.length_b   1.000
_cell.length_c   1.000
_cell.angle_alpha   90.00
_cell.angle_beta   90.00
_cell.angle_gamma   90.00
#
_symmetry.space_group_name_H-M   'P 1'
#
loop_
_entity.id
_entity.type
_entity.pdbx_description
1 polymer ?
#
loop_
_entity_poly.entity_id
_entity_poly.type
_entity_poly.pdbx_seq_one_letter_code
_entity_poly.pdbx_strand_id
1 'polypeptide(L)'
;MQASKETSYEDFEPLCKWRRDQNCDKLEVHLQGFKRQQLKVEIHSSGILEIYGERLMEEGKSKRIISRFRKEFPVSEDYQRTQIHAKFYNGILHLVMPKQIPTISAAGDENNDGKASSSGTSYLTCLMKNKNIALEIMILAISLAIVGAYVKKYCQCSLE
;
A
#
# COMPACT_ATOMS: atom_id res chain seq x y z
N MET A 1 -37.29 0.99 -36.95
CA MET A 1 -37.21 1.87 -35.77
C MET A 1 -36.31 1.19 -34.76
N GLN A 2 -35.13 1.75 -34.49
CA GLN A 2 -34.18 1.18 -33.55
C GLN A 2 -34.64 1.54 -32.14
N ALA A 3 -35.07 0.56 -31.35
CA ALA A 3 -35.50 0.79 -29.98
C ALA A 3 -34.33 1.37 -29.17
N SER A 4 -34.52 2.55 -28.57
CA SER A 4 -33.56 3.11 -27.63
C SER A 4 -33.54 2.24 -26.37
N LYS A 5 -32.34 1.81 -25.98
CA LYS A 5 -32.10 1.01 -24.78
C LYS A 5 -31.94 1.94 -23.58
N GLU A 6 -32.84 1.85 -22.61
CA GLU A 6 -32.80 2.69 -21.40
C GLU A 6 -31.59 2.30 -20.53
N THR A 7 -30.77 3.26 -20.13
CA THR A 7 -29.60 3.04 -19.27
C THR A 7 -29.83 3.66 -17.90
N SER A 8 -29.82 2.84 -16.85
CA SER A 8 -29.90 3.29 -15.45
C SER A 8 -28.56 3.13 -14.74
N TYR A 9 -28.26 4.07 -13.84
CA TYR A 9 -27.05 4.06 -13.02
C TYR A 9 -27.41 3.74 -11.57
N GLU A 10 -26.64 2.83 -10.96
CA GLU A 10 -26.74 2.46 -9.56
C GLU A 10 -25.45 2.84 -8.86
N ASP A 11 -25.54 3.81 -7.95
CA ASP A 11 -24.42 4.22 -7.12
C ASP A 11 -24.24 3.24 -5.97
N PHE A 12 -23.02 2.77 -5.73
CA PHE A 12 -22.68 2.00 -4.54
C PHE A 12 -21.51 2.63 -3.80
N GLU A 13 -21.52 2.45 -2.48
CA GLU A 13 -20.54 3.02 -1.57
C GLU A 13 -19.54 1.93 -1.13
N PRO A 14 -18.29 1.92 -1.62
CA PRO A 14 -17.33 0.87 -1.25
C PRO A 14 -16.89 0.96 0.21
N LEU A 15 -16.62 -0.20 0.80
CA LEU A 15 -15.99 -0.28 2.12
C LEU A 15 -14.51 0.13 2.01
N CYS A 16 -14.12 1.13 2.81
CA CYS A 16 -12.75 1.63 2.89
C CYS A 16 -12.13 1.29 4.24
N LYS A 17 -10.94 0.69 4.25
CA LYS A 17 -10.18 0.38 5.46
C LYS A 17 -8.83 1.08 5.44
N TRP A 18 -8.57 1.87 6.47
CA TRP A 18 -7.30 2.56 6.66
C TRP A 18 -6.40 1.79 7.62
N ARG A 19 -5.12 1.72 7.27
CA ARG A 19 -4.04 1.23 8.13
C ARG A 19 -2.97 2.31 8.17
N ARG A 20 -2.92 3.02 9.29
CA ARG A 20 -1.99 4.13 9.51
C ARG A 20 -0.69 3.58 10.11
N ASP A 21 0.45 3.88 9.51
CA ASP A 21 1.77 3.57 10.10
C ASP A 21 2.69 4.80 10.02
N GLN A 22 3.84 4.74 10.70
CA GLN A 22 4.75 5.88 10.82
C GLN A 22 5.29 6.35 9.47
N ASN A 23 5.67 5.42 8.59
CA ASN A 23 6.36 5.75 7.34
C ASN A 23 5.41 5.76 6.12
N CYS A 24 4.29 5.06 6.21
CA CYS A 24 3.34 4.97 5.12
C CYS A 24 1.96 4.55 5.59
N ASP A 25 0.94 5.11 4.97
CA ASP A 25 -0.43 4.67 5.19
C ASP A 25 -0.88 3.74 4.07
N LYS A 26 -1.74 2.78 4.42
CA LYS A 26 -2.37 1.87 3.46
C LYS A 26 -3.87 2.07 3.50
N LEU A 27 -4.48 2.12 2.32
CA LEU A 27 -5.92 2.18 2.14
C LEU A 27 -6.35 0.97 1.32
N GLU A 28 -7.30 0.21 1.84
CA GLU A 28 -7.97 -0.87 1.13
C GLU A 28 -9.39 -0.43 0.77
N VAL A 29 -9.73 -0.49 -0.51
CA VAL A 29 -11.08 -0.21 -1.01
C VAL A 29 -11.65 -1.50 -1.59
N HIS A 30 -12.74 -1.99 -0.98
CA HIS A 30 -13.39 -3.23 -1.38
C HIS A 30 -14.35 -2.99 -2.55
N LEU A 31 -14.04 -3.57 -3.71
CA LEU A 31 -14.70 -3.33 -5.00
C LEU A 31 -15.09 -4.67 -5.64
N GLN A 32 -15.87 -5.47 -4.91
CA GLN A 32 -16.13 -6.85 -5.33
C GLN A 32 -16.91 -6.86 -6.65
N GLY A 33 -16.44 -7.68 -7.60
CA GLY A 33 -17.04 -7.78 -8.93
C GLY A 33 -16.66 -6.68 -9.91
N PHE A 34 -15.75 -5.76 -9.55
CA PHE A 34 -15.06 -4.90 -10.51
C PHE A 34 -13.82 -5.59 -11.08
N LYS A 35 -13.50 -5.27 -12.34
CA LYS A 35 -12.24 -5.63 -12.99
C LYS A 35 -11.30 -4.43 -12.98
N ARG A 36 -9.98 -4.68 -13.04
CA ARG A 36 -8.97 -3.61 -13.05
C ARG A 36 -9.23 -2.55 -14.13
N GLN A 37 -9.67 -2.96 -15.32
CA GLN A 37 -9.92 -2.07 -16.45
C GLN A 37 -11.15 -1.16 -16.25
N GLN A 38 -11.98 -1.46 -15.26
CA GLN A 38 -13.18 -0.69 -14.91
C GLN A 38 -12.89 0.34 -13.80
N LEU A 39 -11.64 0.45 -13.36
CA LEU A 39 -11.22 1.33 -12.27
C LEU A 39 -10.29 2.42 -12.77
N LYS A 40 -10.44 3.60 -12.18
CA LYS A 40 -9.60 4.77 -12.38
C LYS A 40 -9.11 5.26 -11.02
N VAL A 41 -7.81 5.53 -10.92
CA VAL A 41 -7.18 6.10 -9.73
C VAL A 41 -6.35 7.28 -10.18
N GLU A 42 -6.69 8.47 -9.72
CA GLU A 42 -6.04 9.71 -10.10
C GLU A 42 -5.71 10.55 -8.87
N ILE A 43 -4.62 11.30 -8.93
CA ILE A 43 -4.26 12.28 -7.92
C ILE A 43 -4.25 13.63 -8.60
N HIS A 44 -5.16 14.51 -8.20
CA HIS A 44 -5.31 15.84 -8.76
C HIS A 44 -4.24 16.77 -8.18
N SER A 45 -3.92 17.84 -8.92
CA SER A 45 -3.00 18.89 -8.45
C SER A 45 -3.50 19.59 -7.18
N SER A 46 -4.81 19.56 -6.92
CA SER A 46 -5.45 20.05 -5.69
C SER A 46 -5.17 19.19 -4.45
N GLY A 47 -4.44 18.07 -4.59
CA GLY A 47 -4.19 17.14 -3.48
C GLY A 47 -5.35 16.19 -3.21
N ILE A 48 -6.27 15.99 -4.17
CA ILE A 48 -7.35 15.01 -4.04
C ILE A 48 -6.97 13.72 -4.75
N LEU A 49 -6.99 12.60 -4.01
CA LEU A 49 -6.95 11.25 -4.56
C LEU A 49 -8.38 10.83 -4.91
N GLU A 50 -8.65 10.68 -6.20
CA GLU A 50 -9.93 10.23 -6.74
C GLU A 50 -9.83 8.77 -7.16
N ILE A 51 -10.80 7.97 -6.71
CA ILE A 51 -10.99 6.57 -7.08
C ILE A 51 -12.39 6.44 -7.65
N TYR A 52 -12.49 6.00 -8.89
CA TYR A 52 -13.75 5.87 -9.60
C TYR A 52 -13.81 4.53 -10.32
N GLY A 53 -15.02 4.02 -10.51
CA GLY A 53 -15.22 2.89 -11.39
C GLY A 53 -16.66 2.67 -11.81
N GLU A 54 -16.81 2.07 -12.98
CA GLU A 54 -18.08 1.75 -13.61
C GLU A 54 -18.08 0.33 -14.16
N ARG A 55 -19.11 -0.45 -13.87
CA ARG A 55 -19.30 -1.79 -14.41
C ARG A 55 -20.72 -2.01 -14.90
N LEU A 56 -20.84 -2.76 -15.99
CA LEU A 56 -22.12 -3.26 -16.48
C LEU A 56 -22.58 -4.40 -15.56
N MET A 57 -23.76 -4.24 -14.95
CA MET A 57 -24.40 -5.23 -14.08
C MET A 57 -25.35 -6.13 -14.87
N GLU A 58 -26.21 -5.53 -15.69
CA GLU A 58 -27.22 -6.23 -16.47
C GLU A 58 -27.33 -5.61 -17.86
N GLU A 59 -27.47 -6.48 -18.86
CA GLU A 59 -27.69 -6.09 -20.25
C GLU A 59 -28.88 -6.86 -20.87
N GLY A 60 -30.06 -6.24 -20.85
CA GLY A 60 -31.27 -6.78 -21.45
C GLY A 60 -31.54 -6.24 -22.86
N LYS A 61 -32.67 -6.63 -23.47
CA LYS A 61 -33.10 -6.11 -24.79
C LYS A 61 -33.48 -4.62 -24.74
N SER A 62 -34.10 -4.17 -23.65
CA SER A 62 -34.61 -2.79 -23.50
C SER A 62 -33.95 -2.00 -22.38
N LYS A 63 -33.21 -2.64 -21.47
CA LYS A 63 -32.61 -2.02 -20.28
C LYS A 63 -31.13 -2.37 -20.13
N ARG A 64 -30.34 -1.41 -19.65
CA ARG A 64 -28.92 -1.54 -19.29
C ARG A 64 -28.70 -0.96 -17.89
N ILE A 65 -28.11 -1.74 -16.98
CA ILE A 65 -27.83 -1.30 -15.60
C ILE A 65 -26.31 -1.17 -15.42
N ILE A 66 -25.86 0.03 -15.04
CA ILE A 66 -24.45 0.32 -14.77
C ILE A 66 -24.30 0.60 -13.27
N SER A 67 -23.47 -0.20 -12.58
CA SER A 67 -23.09 0.08 -11.20
C SER A 67 -21.83 0.91 -11.17
N ARG A 68 -21.80 1.96 -10.36
CA ARG A 68 -20.68 2.90 -10.29
C ARG A 68 -20.39 3.39 -8.87
N PHE A 69 -19.16 3.87 -8.68
CA PHE A 69 -18.76 4.53 -7.44
C PHE A 69 -17.77 5.65 -7.74
N ARG A 70 -17.69 6.60 -6.80
CA ARG A 70 -16.70 7.67 -6.77
C ARG A 70 -16.31 7.91 -5.32
N LYS A 71 -15.01 7.85 -5.03
CA LYS A 71 -14.42 8.17 -3.73
C LYS A 71 -13.30 9.16 -3.88
N GLU A 72 -13.31 10.16 -3.01
CA GLU A 72 -12.31 11.20 -2.97
C GLU A 72 -11.69 11.23 -1.57
N PHE A 73 -10.37 11.33 -1.51
CA PHE A 73 -9.61 11.43 -0.27
C PHE A 73 -8.64 12.61 -0.36
N PRO A 74 -8.64 13.52 0.61
CA PRO A 74 -7.60 14.53 0.67
C PRO A 74 -6.27 13.87 0.99
N VAL A 75 -5.26 14.21 0.20
CA VAL A 75 -3.87 13.81 0.37
C VAL A 75 -3.10 15.06 0.76
N SER A 76 -2.76 15.12 2.04
CA SER A 76 -1.98 16.20 2.63
C SER A 76 -0.53 16.23 2.10
N GLU A 77 0.16 17.35 2.28
CA GLU A 77 1.54 17.55 1.81
C GLU A 77 2.57 16.66 2.53
N ASP A 78 2.20 16.07 3.66
CA ASP A 78 2.99 15.07 4.38
C ASP A 78 3.09 13.74 3.63
N TYR A 79 2.43 13.56 2.49
CA TYR A 79 2.59 12.40 1.61
C TYR A 79 3.52 12.68 0.42
N GLN A 80 4.30 11.68 0.06
CA GLN A 80 5.06 11.68 -1.20
C GLN A 80 4.11 11.33 -2.36
N ARG A 81 3.35 12.33 -2.85
CA ARG A 81 2.29 12.16 -3.86
C ARG A 81 2.72 11.37 -5.11
N THR A 82 3.95 11.57 -5.58
CA THR A 82 4.51 10.87 -6.76
C THR A 82 4.83 9.39 -6.51
N GLN A 83 4.88 8.96 -5.25
CA GLN A 83 5.19 7.59 -4.85
C GLN A 83 3.96 6.83 -4.34
N ILE A 84 2.77 7.44 -4.41
CA ILE A 84 1.53 6.74 -4.14
C ILE A 84 1.34 5.68 -5.20
N HIS A 85 1.10 4.44 -4.76
CA HIS A 85 0.99 3.29 -5.65
C HIS A 85 -0.26 2.49 -5.33
N ALA A 86 -0.92 2.01 -6.40
CA ALA A 86 -2.15 1.23 -6.31
C ALA A 86 -1.99 -0.15 -6.95
N LYS A 87 -2.50 -1.19 -6.29
CA LYS A 87 -2.60 -2.56 -6.83
C LYS A 87 -4.02 -3.07 -6.63
N PHE A 88 -4.57 -3.70 -7.66
CA PHE A 88 -5.90 -4.31 -7.58
C PHE A 88 -5.81 -5.83 -7.72
N TYR A 89 -6.25 -6.55 -6.69
CA TYR A 89 -6.34 -8.01 -6.68
C TYR A 89 -7.37 -8.47 -5.65
N ASN A 90 -7.92 -9.67 -5.81
CA ASN A 90 -8.93 -10.26 -4.91
C ASN A 90 -10.16 -9.36 -4.65
N GLY A 91 -10.52 -8.53 -5.64
CA GLY A 91 -11.62 -7.57 -5.53
C GLY A 91 -11.27 -6.32 -4.71
N ILE A 92 -10.05 -6.17 -4.23
CA ILE A 92 -9.64 -5.06 -3.36
C ILE A 92 -8.61 -4.20 -4.07
N LEU A 93 -8.83 -2.88 -4.04
CA LEU A 93 -7.83 -1.89 -4.42
C LEU A 93 -6.99 -1.53 -3.20
N HIS A 94 -5.72 -1.89 -3.23
CA HIS A 94 -4.74 -1.58 -2.20
C HIS A 94 -3.92 -0.37 -2.63
N LEU A 95 -4.05 0.73 -1.91
CA LEU A 95 -3.19 1.89 -2.03
C LEU A 95 -2.13 1.90 -0.94
N VAL A 96 -0.92 2.26 -1.34
CA VAL A 96 0.22 2.53 -0.48
C VAL A 96 0.58 3.99 -0.64
N MET A 97 0.55 4.74 0.45
CA MET A 97 0.81 6.18 0.49
C MET A 97 1.98 6.46 1.42
N PRO A 98 3.21 6.58 0.89
CA PRO A 98 4.39 6.92 1.68
C PRO A 98 4.29 8.34 2.25
N LYS A 99 4.72 8.52 3.49
CA LYS A 99 4.84 9.83 4.14
C LYS A 99 6.21 10.44 3.84
N GLN A 100 6.28 11.76 3.83
CA GLN A 100 7.54 12.48 3.80
C GLN A 100 8.30 12.22 5.09
N ILE A 101 9.54 11.79 4.99
CA ILE A 101 10.43 11.69 6.14
C ILE A 101 11.01 13.09 6.35
N PRO A 102 10.91 13.69 7.53
CA PRO A 102 11.58 14.96 7.81
C PRO A 102 13.08 14.78 7.63
N THR A 103 13.65 15.39 6.59
CA THR A 103 15.10 15.53 6.47
C THR A 103 15.52 16.50 7.56
N ILE A 104 16.04 16.00 8.68
CA ILE A 104 16.72 16.86 9.66
C ILE A 104 17.99 17.35 8.95
N SER A 105 17.91 18.55 8.37
CA SER A 105 19.05 19.22 7.76
C SER A 105 20.02 19.64 8.85
N ALA A 106 20.96 18.75 9.19
CA ALA A 106 22.23 19.14 9.76
C ALA A 106 23.00 19.90 8.66
N ALA A 107 23.43 21.12 8.97
CA ALA A 107 24.21 21.99 8.09
C ALA A 107 25.54 21.35 7.66
N GLY A 108 25.93 21.54 6.40
CA GLY A 108 27.24 21.19 5.85
C GLY A 108 27.23 21.03 4.32
N ASP A 109 28.03 21.82 3.63
CA ASP A 109 27.99 22.12 2.19
C ASP A 109 28.39 21.01 1.20
N GLU A 110 27.79 21.11 0.01
CA GLU A 110 28.15 20.73 -1.38
C GLU A 110 29.36 19.80 -1.67
N ASN A 111 29.12 18.64 -2.32
CA ASN A 111 29.35 18.44 -3.77
C ASN A 111 29.16 16.99 -4.29
N ASN A 112 28.51 16.91 -5.45
CA ASN A 112 28.52 15.93 -6.56
C ASN A 112 27.94 14.50 -6.45
N ASP A 113 27.02 14.30 -7.41
CA ASP A 113 26.85 13.12 -8.28
C ASP A 113 26.63 11.76 -7.63
N GLY A 114 25.38 11.61 -7.19
CA GLY A 114 24.71 10.32 -7.11
C GLY A 114 23.21 10.54 -7.18
N LYS A 115 22.65 10.68 -8.39
CA LYS A 115 21.20 10.55 -8.62
C LYS A 115 20.80 9.07 -8.44
N ALA A 116 20.99 8.55 -7.23
CA ALA A 116 20.34 7.34 -6.76
C ALA A 116 18.91 7.75 -6.40
N SER A 117 17.98 7.34 -7.25
CA SER A 117 16.55 7.54 -7.11
C SER A 117 16.06 7.14 -5.70
N SER A 118 15.90 8.11 -4.80
CA SER A 118 15.29 7.91 -3.47
C SER A 118 13.83 7.41 -3.54
N SER A 119 13.27 7.44 -4.75
CA SER A 119 11.94 6.96 -5.11
C SER A 119 11.74 5.45 -4.93
N GLY A 120 12.81 4.65 -5.03
CA GLY A 120 12.70 3.19 -4.86
C GLY A 120 12.70 2.76 -3.38
N THR A 121 13.49 3.43 -2.55
CA THR A 121 13.71 3.04 -1.15
C THR A 121 12.50 3.30 -0.26
N SER A 122 11.79 4.42 -0.42
CA SER A 122 10.61 4.76 0.40
C SER A 122 9.42 3.81 0.16
N TYR A 123 9.17 3.41 -1.09
CA TYR A 123 8.17 2.37 -1.38
C TYR A 123 8.57 0.99 -0.85
N LEU A 124 9.85 0.61 -1.00
CA LEU A 124 10.37 -0.66 -0.48
C LEU A 124 10.29 -0.73 1.05
N THR A 125 10.62 0.34 1.78
CA THR A 125 10.47 0.37 3.25
C THR A 125 9.01 0.23 3.67
N CYS A 126 8.05 0.68 2.87
CA CYS A 126 6.62 0.46 3.13
C CYS A 126 6.14 -0.99 2.87
N LEU A 127 6.81 -1.71 1.96
CA LEU A 127 6.54 -3.12 1.68
C LEU A 127 7.24 -4.06 2.67
N MET A 128 8.43 -3.70 3.13
CA MET A 128 9.23 -4.40 4.13
C MET A 128 8.67 -4.21 5.54
N LYS A 129 7.41 -4.60 5.77
CA LYS A 129 6.79 -4.61 7.10
C LYS A 129 6.98 -5.98 7.76
N ASN A 130 8.06 -6.15 8.51
CA ASN A 130 8.06 -7.16 9.57
C ASN A 130 8.35 -6.46 10.90
N LYS A 131 7.28 -6.13 11.63
CA LYS A 131 7.37 -5.60 13.01
C LYS A 131 8.03 -6.58 14.00
N ASN A 132 8.37 -7.78 13.54
CA ASN A 132 8.92 -8.88 14.33
C ASN A 132 10.31 -9.36 13.86
N ILE A 133 10.96 -8.75 12.85
CA ILE A 133 12.33 -9.16 12.44
C ILE A 133 13.31 -9.02 13.62
N ALA A 134 13.21 -7.95 14.40
CA ALA A 134 14.06 -7.75 15.57
C ALA A 134 13.87 -8.86 16.62
N LEU A 135 12.64 -9.38 16.78
CA LEU A 135 12.32 -10.46 17.71
C LEU A 135 12.86 -11.81 17.22
N GLU A 136 12.75 -12.10 15.92
CA GLU A 136 13.35 -13.28 15.29
C GLU A 136 14.89 -13.28 15.43
N ILE A 137 15.54 -12.14 15.16
CA ILE A 137 17.00 -12.01 15.32
C ILE A 137 17.41 -12.18 16.79
N MET A 138 16.65 -11.62 17.74
CA MET A 138 16.92 -11.78 19.17
C MET A 138 16.82 -13.24 19.62
N ILE A 139 15.78 -13.96 19.18
CA ILE A 139 15.60 -15.39 19.51
C ILE A 139 16.77 -16.23 18.98
N LEU A 140 17.18 -15.98 17.72
CA LEU A 140 18.34 -16.67 17.14
C LEU A 140 19.62 -16.38 17.92
N ALA A 141 19.88 -15.14 18.31
CA ALA A 141 21.05 -14.78 19.11
C ALA A 141 21.06 -15.46 20.49
N ILE A 142 19.92 -15.49 21.19
CA ILE A 142 19.78 -16.15 22.49
C ILE A 142 20.02 -17.66 22.35
N SER A 143 19.44 -18.29 21.32
CA SER A 143 19.61 -19.73 21.09
C SER A 143 21.09 -20.11 20.88
N LEU A 144 21.83 -19.33 20.09
CA LEU A 144 23.27 -19.53 19.87
C LEU A 144 24.08 -19.32 21.14
N ALA A 145 23.74 -18.33 21.96
CA ALA A 145 24.41 -18.09 23.24
C ALA A 145 24.20 -19.26 24.23
N ILE A 146 22.97 -19.80 24.30
CA ILE A 146 22.65 -20.95 25.16
C ILE A 146 23.39 -22.19 24.68
N VAL A 147 23.35 -22.49 23.38
CA VAL A 147 24.07 -23.64 22.80
C VAL A 147 25.57 -23.49 23.00
N GLY A 148 26.13 -22.30 22.77
CA GLY A 148 27.54 -22.02 23.02
C GLY A 148 27.95 -22.22 24.48
N ALA A 149 27.13 -21.75 25.43
CA ALA A 149 27.35 -21.97 26.86
C ALA A 149 27.23 -23.45 27.24
N TYR A 150 26.28 -24.18 26.65
CA TYR A 150 26.11 -25.61 26.85
C TYR A 150 27.34 -26.37 26.34
N VAL A 151 27.76 -26.17 25.09
CA VAL A 151 28.96 -26.80 24.54
C VAL A 151 30.19 -26.47 25.39
N LYS A 152 30.38 -25.21 25.80
CA LYS A 152 31.49 -24.81 26.66
C LYS A 152 31.49 -25.54 28.01
N LYS A 153 30.32 -25.67 28.65
CA LYS A 153 30.16 -26.40 29.91
C LYS A 153 30.46 -27.89 29.74
N TYR A 154 30.00 -28.50 28.66
CA TYR A 154 30.21 -29.93 28.40
C TYR A 154 31.64 -30.26 27.97
N CYS A 155 32.33 -29.37 27.26
CA CYS A 155 33.75 -29.53 26.96
C CYS A 155 34.63 -29.43 28.21
N GLN A 156 34.26 -28.65 29.22
CA GLN A 156 34.97 -28.63 30.51
C GLN A 156 34.75 -29.92 31.31
N CYS A 157 33.57 -30.54 31.24
CA CYS A 157 33.29 -31.80 31.95
C CYS A 157 33.88 -33.05 31.28
N SER A 158 34.37 -32.96 30.04
CA SER A 158 34.90 -34.13 29.31
C SER A 158 36.42 -34.27 29.39
N LEU A 159 37.10 -33.41 30.16
CA LEU A 159 38.56 -33.35 30.29
C LEU A 159 39.07 -33.58 31.73
N GLU A 160 38.18 -33.98 32.65
CA GLU A 160 38.51 -34.52 33.98
C GLU A 160 38.25 -36.04 34.04
#